data_AF-A0A7L0K1L6-F1
#
_entry.id   AF-A0A7L0K1L6-F1
#
_cell.length_a   1.000
_cell.length_b   1.000
_cell.length_c   1.000
_cell.angle_alpha   90.00
_cell.angle_beta   90.00
_cell.angle_gamma   90.00
#
_symmetry.space_group_name_H-M   'P 1'
#
loop_
_entity.id
_entity.type
_entity.pdbx_description
1 polymer ?
#
loop_
_entity_poly.entity_id
_entity_poly.type
_entity_poly.pdbx_seq_one_letter_code
_entity_poly.pdbx_strand_id
1 'polypeptide(L)'
;DRGLQGKYTFADGLGYREEKWHYCDGCDRRFCTEIRSGLKPAGISQLTNLDPPRRIPEGCYDCGDGFYNPETRIIIDYKLRFLRNA
;
A
#
# COMPACT_ATOMS: atom_id res chain seq x y z
N ASP A 1 34.76 18.58 12.77
CA ASP A 1 34.01 17.50 12.12
C ASP A 1 33.22 17.97 10.92
N ARG A 2 33.41 17.34 9.76
CA ARG A 2 32.44 17.40 8.67
C ARG A 2 31.52 16.20 8.83
N GLY A 3 30.33 16.42 9.39
CA GLY A 3 29.30 15.38 9.44
C GLY A 3 28.92 14.95 8.03
N LEU A 4 28.82 13.64 7.79
CA LEU A 4 28.22 13.12 6.56
C LEU A 4 26.74 13.53 6.53
N GLN A 5 26.32 14.25 5.49
CA GLN A 5 24.90 14.41 5.16
C GLN A 5 24.49 13.32 4.18
N GLY A 6 23.38 12.65 4.45
CA GLY A 6 22.79 11.62 3.60
C GLY A 6 21.27 11.75 3.57
N LYS A 7 20.65 11.25 2.49
CA LYS A 7 19.20 11.10 2.40
C LYS A 7 18.87 9.62 2.51
N TYR A 8 17.95 9.28 3.41
CA TYR A 8 17.42 7.93 3.52
C TYR A 8 16.08 7.85 2.77
N THR A 9 15.88 6.78 2.00
CA THR A 9 14.66 6.52 1.25
C THR A 9 14.25 5.07 1.49
N PHE A 10 13.01 4.85 1.89
CA PHE A 10 12.44 3.54 2.11
C PHE A 10 12.32 2.77 0.79
N ALA A 11 12.15 1.44 0.85
CA ALA A 11 12.07 0.59 -0.33
C ALA A 11 10.91 0.94 -1.28
N ASP A 12 9.86 1.61 -0.77
CA ASP A 12 8.72 2.10 -1.53
C ASP A 12 8.96 3.48 -2.18
N GLY A 13 10.14 4.09 -1.97
CA GLY A 13 10.50 5.41 -2.48
C GLY A 13 10.11 6.58 -1.57
N LEU A 14 9.57 6.32 -0.37
CA LEU A 14 9.28 7.38 0.59
C LEU A 14 10.58 7.94 1.17
N GLY A 15 10.79 9.25 1.05
CA GLY A 15 11.95 9.92 1.63
C GLY A 15 11.75 10.12 3.13
N TYR A 16 12.66 9.61 3.96
CA TYR A 16 12.63 9.85 5.41
C TYR A 16 12.83 11.33 5.72
N ARG A 17 12.14 11.80 6.77
CA ARG A 17 12.34 13.13 7.34
C ARG A 17 12.41 12.99 8.86
N GLU A 18 13.48 13.52 9.42
CA GLU A 18 13.69 13.57 10.87
C GLU A 18 12.67 14.50 11.55
N GLU A 19 12.42 15.66 10.93
CA GLU A 19 11.43 16.63 11.40
C GLU A 19 10.16 16.61 10.53
N LYS A 20 9.01 16.89 11.16
CA LYS A 20 7.69 16.98 10.50
C LYS A 20 7.35 15.71 9.72
N TRP A 21 7.63 14.55 10.32
CA TRP A 21 7.21 13.26 9.81
C TRP A 21 5.70 13.09 10.04
N HIS A 22 4.95 13.04 8.95
CA HIS A 22 3.49 12.91 9.00
C HIS A 22 3.01 11.56 8.47
N TYR A 23 3.90 10.68 8.01
CA TYR A 23 3.47 9.39 7.49
C TYR A 23 3.25 8.38 8.62
N CYS A 24 2.07 7.77 8.67
CA CYS A 24 1.68 6.83 9.72
C CYS A 24 1.79 7.39 11.16
N ASP A 25 1.58 8.70 11.33
CA ASP A 25 1.58 9.36 12.65
C ASP A 25 0.26 9.15 13.44
N GLY A 26 -0.67 8.39 12.89
CA GLY A 26 -2.01 8.12 13.46
C GLY A 26 -3.06 9.18 13.12
N CYS A 27 -2.64 10.39 12.70
CA CYS A 27 -3.52 11.47 12.28
C CYS A 27 -3.64 11.55 10.74
N ASP A 28 -2.54 11.33 10.02
CA ASP A 28 -2.52 11.30 8.57
C ASP A 28 -2.98 9.94 8.05
N ARG A 29 -4.10 9.96 7.32
CA ARG A 29 -4.75 8.77 6.76
C ARG A 29 -4.36 8.50 5.31
N ARG A 30 -3.49 9.34 4.74
CA ARG A 30 -3.09 9.25 3.33
C ARG A 30 -2.24 8.03 3.09
N PHE A 31 -2.40 7.44 1.90
CA PHE A 31 -1.49 6.43 1.41
C PHE A 31 -0.11 7.05 1.11
N CYS A 32 0.95 6.23 1.14
CA CYS A 32 2.30 6.67 0.76
C CYS A 32 2.31 7.27 -0.66
N THR A 33 1.53 6.69 -1.58
CA THR A 33 1.35 7.22 -2.93
C THR A 33 0.69 8.59 -2.97
N GLU A 34 -0.26 8.91 -2.07
CA GLU A 34 -0.88 10.23 -1.98
C GLU A 34 0.04 11.27 -1.35
N ILE A 35 0.93 10.85 -0.44
CA ILE A 35 1.98 11.73 0.09
C ILE A 35 2.99 12.09 -1.01
N ARG A 36 3.35 11.12 -1.85
CA ARG A 36 4.32 11.33 -2.93
C ARG A 36 3.74 12.07 -4.14
N SER A 37 2.53 11.72 -4.56
CA SER A 37 1.93 12.18 -5.82
C SER A 37 0.80 13.19 -5.63
N GLY A 38 0.40 13.46 -4.39
CA GLY A 38 -0.74 14.31 -4.06
C GLY A 38 -2.07 13.54 -3.94
N LEU A 39 -3.03 14.18 -3.28
CA LEU A 39 -4.40 13.66 -3.14
C LEU A 39 -5.18 13.80 -4.45
N LYS A 40 -5.94 12.76 -4.79
CA LYS A 40 -6.85 12.79 -5.93
C LYS A 40 -8.16 13.51 -5.58
N PRO A 41 -8.83 14.15 -6.56
CA PRO A 41 -10.16 14.72 -6.40
C PRO A 41 -11.21 13.73 -5.86
N ALA A 42 -12.28 14.27 -5.28
CA ALA A 42 -13.44 13.49 -4.88
C ALA A 42 -14.02 12.70 -6.07
N GLY A 43 -14.48 11.48 -5.80
CA GLY A 43 -15.01 10.56 -6.82
C GLY A 43 -13.95 9.70 -7.52
N ILE A 44 -12.67 10.06 -7.41
CA ILE A 44 -11.53 9.25 -7.90
C ILE A 44 -10.43 9.10 -6.84
N SER A 45 -10.80 9.25 -5.56
CA SER A 45 -9.90 9.01 -4.44
C SER A 45 -9.36 7.58 -4.47
N GLN A 46 -8.11 7.38 -4.05
CA GLN A 46 -7.51 6.06 -4.07
C GLN A 46 -8.22 5.14 -3.08
N LEU A 47 -8.52 3.91 -3.51
CA LEU A 47 -9.11 2.88 -2.64
C LEU A 47 -8.05 2.06 -1.91
N THR A 48 -6.86 1.97 -2.49
CA THR A 48 -5.71 1.27 -1.91
C THR A 48 -4.43 2.07 -2.18
N ASN A 49 -3.31 1.71 -1.56
CA ASN A 49 -2.02 2.32 -1.87
C ASN A 49 -1.59 2.07 -3.33
N LEU A 50 -2.10 1.00 -3.97
CA LEU A 50 -1.95 0.73 -5.40
C LEU A 50 -3.09 1.37 -6.19
N ASP A 51 -2.73 2.10 -7.23
CA ASP A 51 -3.68 2.80 -8.10
C ASP A 51 -3.31 2.56 -9.58
N PRO A 52 -4.21 2.00 -10.40
CA PRO A 52 -5.57 1.55 -10.03
C PRO A 52 -5.53 0.36 -9.07
N PRO A 53 -6.57 0.19 -8.23
CA PRO A 53 -6.65 -0.94 -7.32
C PRO A 53 -6.73 -2.26 -8.11
N ARG A 54 -6.27 -3.35 -7.49
CA ARG A 54 -6.40 -4.69 -8.10
C ARG A 54 -7.86 -5.04 -8.27
N ARG A 55 -8.20 -5.67 -9.39
CA ARG A 55 -9.53 -6.26 -9.57
C ARG A 55 -9.64 -7.50 -8.69
N ILE A 56 -10.45 -7.41 -7.65
CA ILE A 56 -10.71 -8.54 -6.75
C ILE A 56 -11.68 -9.50 -7.45
N PRO A 57 -11.41 -10.81 -7.49
CA PRO A 57 -12.37 -11.80 -7.98
C PRO A 57 -13.67 -11.75 -7.17
N GLU A 58 -14.79 -12.08 -7.80
CA GLU A 58 -16.09 -12.07 -7.14
C GLU A 58 -16.09 -13.00 -5.92
N GLY A 59 -16.72 -12.56 -4.83
CA GLY A 59 -16.77 -13.27 -3.55
C GLY A 59 -15.44 -13.36 -2.80
N CYS A 60 -14.34 -12.81 -3.33
CA CYS A 60 -13.03 -12.86 -2.70
C CYS A 60 -12.66 -11.54 -2.00
N TYR A 61 -11.63 -11.59 -1.17
CA TYR A 61 -11.07 -10.43 -0.46
C TYR A 61 -9.55 -10.34 -0.68
N ASP A 62 -9.01 -9.14 -0.91
CA ASP A 62 -7.56 -8.95 -0.98
C ASP A 62 -6.97 -8.95 0.44
N CYS A 63 -6.05 -9.87 0.72
CA CYS A 63 -5.38 -10.01 2.03
C CYS A 63 -3.91 -9.54 2.03
N GLY A 64 -3.47 -8.82 1.00
CA GLY A 64 -2.14 -8.20 0.91
C GLY A 64 -1.05 -9.10 0.30
N ASP A 65 -1.26 -10.42 0.29
CA ASP A 65 -0.41 -11.40 -0.41
C ASP A 65 -1.16 -12.17 -1.51
N GLY A 66 -2.48 -11.99 -1.61
CA GLY A 66 -3.33 -12.66 -2.58
C GLY A 66 -4.81 -12.37 -2.36
N PHE A 67 -5.67 -13.13 -3.04
CA PHE A 67 -7.12 -13.09 -2.89
C PHE A 67 -7.61 -14.30 -2.10
N TYR A 68 -8.18 -14.04 -0.93
CA TYR A 68 -8.82 -15.03 -0.09
C TYR A 68 -10.25 -15.30 -0.59
N ASN A 69 -10.57 -16.58 -0.81
CA ASN A 69 -11.93 -17.05 -1.06
C ASN A 69 -12.51 -17.67 0.23
N PRO A 70 -13.59 -17.11 0.80
CA PRO A 70 -14.19 -17.59 2.04
C PRO A 70 -14.89 -18.95 1.91
N GLU A 71 -15.34 -19.33 0.71
CA GLU A 71 -16.01 -20.60 0.45
C GLU A 71 -15.02 -21.76 0.45
N THR A 72 -13.87 -21.57 -0.22
CA THR A 72 -12.85 -22.62 -0.35
C THR A 72 -11.77 -22.56 0.71
N ARG A 73 -11.68 -21.45 1.46
CA ARG A 73 -10.60 -21.16 2.43
C ARG A 73 -9.20 -21.16 1.81
N ILE A 74 -9.10 -20.82 0.53
CA ILE A 74 -7.85 -20.76 -0.22
C ILE A 74 -7.51 -19.31 -0.53
N ILE A 75 -6.21 -19.00 -0.45
CA ILE A 75 -5.63 -17.77 -0.98
C ILE A 75 -4.95 -18.12 -2.30
N ILE A 76 -5.31 -17.40 -3.36
CA ILE A 76 -4.59 -17.39 -4.64
C ILE A 76 -3.73 -16.13 -4.73
N ASP A 77 -2.55 -16.22 -5.33
CA ASP A 77 -1.70 -15.05 -5.54
C ASP A 77 -2.31 -14.08 -6.56
N TYR A 78 -1.67 -12.92 -6.74
CA TYR A 78 -2.12 -11.92 -7.71
C TYR A 78 -2.00 -12.35 -9.19
N LYS A 79 -1.45 -13.54 -9.48
CA LYS A 79 -1.43 -14.18 -10.80
C LYS A 79 -2.46 -15.33 -10.89
N LEU A 80 -3.38 -15.42 -9.92
CA LEU A 80 -4.44 -16.43 -9.83
C LEU A 80 -3.92 -17.86 -9.68
N ARG A 81 -2.75 -18.03 -9.06
CA ARG A 81 -2.16 -19.34 -8.75
C ARG A 81 -2.39 -19.66 -7.29
N PHE A 82 -2.55 -20.95 -6.94
CA PHE A 82 -2.62 -21.36 -5.54
C PHE A 82 -1.42 -20.81 -4.75
N LEU A 83 -1.70 -20.13 -3.63
CA LEU A 83 -0.67 -19.60 -2.73
C LEU A 83 -0.62 -20.42 -1.44
N ARG A 84 -1.74 -20.48 -0.70
CA ARG A 84 -1.84 -21.18 0.60
C ARG A 84 -3.30 -21.36 1.01
N ASN A 85 -3.54 -22.17 2.05
CA ASN A 85 -4.81 -22.17 2.78
C ASN A 85 -4.86 -20.99 3.78
N ALA A 86 -6.07 -20.62 4.17
CA ALA A 86 -6.35 -19.55 5.14
C ALA A 86 -6.16 -19.98 6.59
#